data_AF-A0A4Z0C579-F1
#
_entry.id   AF-A0A4Z0C579-F1
#
_cell.length_a   1.000
_cell.length_b   1.000
_cell.length_c   1.000
_cell.angle_alpha   90.00
_cell.angle_beta   90.00
_cell.angle_gamma   90.00
#
_symmetry.space_group_name_H-M   'P 1'
#
loop_
_entity.id
_entity.type
_entity.pdbx_description
1 polymer ?
#
loop_
_entity_poly.entity_id
_entity_poly.type
_entity_poly.pdbx_seq_one_letter_code
_entity_poly.pdbx_strand_id
1 'polypeptide(L)'
;MSDTPAFVSVKLPGGLVTQAREAAQTMRRSVASQIEYWATLGMALEHAGLSTSDSRALIARQERAAYGNPRATMPVSPELDDLQAHVLALSKSGALSARAQEAVAGSKARTGRGKGRKSA
;
A
#
# COMPACT_ATOMS: atom_id res chain seq x y z
N MET A 1 -47.24 4.65 15.78
CA MET A 1 -47.64 3.50 14.95
C MET A 1 -46.37 2.77 14.58
N SER A 2 -46.14 1.58 15.14
CA SER A 2 -44.94 0.79 14.88
C SER A 2 -45.06 0.19 13.48
N ASP A 3 -44.41 0.81 12.50
CA ASP A 3 -44.37 0.29 11.14
C ASP A 3 -43.51 -0.99 11.16
N THR A 4 -44.17 -2.15 11.09
CA THR A 4 -43.46 -3.42 11.05
C THR A 4 -42.92 -3.56 9.62
N PRO A 5 -41.59 -3.66 9.43
CA PRO A 5 -41.03 -3.70 8.08
C PRO A 5 -41.56 -4.94 7.34
N ALA A 6 -42.21 -4.71 6.20
CA ALA A 6 -42.68 -5.79 5.34
C ALA A 6 -41.47 -6.46 4.66
N PHE A 7 -41.18 -7.71 5.02
CA PHE A 7 -40.08 -8.47 4.42
C PHE A 7 -40.50 -9.04 3.06
N VAL A 8 -39.71 -8.72 2.02
CA VAL A 8 -39.90 -9.24 0.65
C VAL A 8 -38.71 -10.11 0.28
N SER A 9 -38.98 -11.29 -0.28
CA SER A 9 -37.94 -12.18 -0.79
C SER A 9 -37.64 -11.87 -2.25
N VAL A 10 -36.36 -11.63 -2.56
CA VAL A 10 -35.89 -11.25 -3.90
C VAL A 10 -34.83 -12.25 -4.36
N LYS A 11 -34.92 -12.71 -5.62
CA LYS A 11 -33.90 -13.58 -6.21
C LYS A 11 -32.71 -12.73 -6.64
N LEU A 12 -31.53 -13.06 -6.11
CA LEU A 12 -30.27 -12.40 -6.44
C LEU A 12 -29.32 -13.35 -7.17
N PRO A 13 -28.46 -12.86 -8.08
CA PRO A 13 -27.42 -13.67 -8.69
C PRO A 13 -26.49 -14.26 -7.62
N GLY A 14 -26.13 -15.54 -7.77
CA GLY A 14 -25.28 -16.24 -6.80
C GLY A 14 -23.93 -15.56 -6.58
N GLY A 15 -23.31 -15.03 -7.65
CA GLY A 15 -22.04 -14.30 -7.55
C GLY A 15 -22.13 -13.04 -6.69
N LEU A 16 -23.23 -12.29 -6.77
CA LEU A 16 -23.47 -11.12 -5.92
C LEU A 16 -23.62 -11.53 -4.45
N VAL A 17 -24.35 -12.61 -4.19
CA VAL A 17 -24.52 -13.16 -2.83
C VAL A 17 -23.19 -13.61 -2.25
N THR A 18 -22.31 -14.23 -3.04
CA THR A 18 -20.96 -14.62 -2.61
C THR A 18 -20.11 -13.40 -2.25
N GLN A 19 -20.07 -12.37 -3.11
CA GLN A 19 -19.32 -11.14 -2.82
C GLN A 19 -19.84 -10.45 -1.56
N ALA A 20 -21.16 -10.35 -1.41
CA ALA A 20 -21.78 -9.81 -0.21
C ALA A 20 -21.42 -10.65 1.03
N ARG A 21 -21.40 -11.98 0.92
CA ARG A 21 -21.00 -12.85 2.04
C ARG A 21 -19.55 -12.61 2.46
N GLU A 22 -18.61 -12.53 1.52
CA GLU A 22 -17.19 -12.29 1.81
C GLU A 22 -16.99 -10.94 2.52
N ALA A 23 -17.55 -9.87 1.97
CA ALA A 23 -17.48 -8.54 2.57
C ALA A 23 -18.20 -8.47 3.93
N ALA A 24 -19.28 -9.24 4.09
CA ALA A 24 -20.04 -9.31 5.33
C ALA A 24 -19.24 -10.02 6.45
N GLN A 25 -18.47 -11.06 6.11
CA GLN A 25 -17.67 -11.82 7.08
C GLN A 25 -16.63 -10.96 7.77
N THR A 26 -15.91 -10.11 7.02
CA THR A 26 -14.90 -9.19 7.57
C THR A 26 -15.50 -8.28 8.65
N MET A 27 -16.75 -7.86 8.46
CA MET A 27 -17.47 -6.95 9.36
C MET A 27 -18.41 -7.68 10.33
N ARG A 28 -18.40 -9.02 10.34
CA ARG A 28 -19.28 -9.90 11.15
C ARG A 28 -20.78 -9.56 11.02
N ARG A 29 -21.21 -9.16 9.81
CA ARG A 29 -22.61 -8.81 9.49
C ARG A 29 -23.31 -9.90 8.68
N SER A 30 -24.62 -9.80 8.58
CA SER A 30 -25.40 -10.66 7.67
C SER A 30 -25.23 -10.21 6.21
N VAL A 31 -25.52 -11.11 5.26
CA VAL A 31 -25.54 -10.78 3.82
C VAL A 31 -26.57 -9.70 3.51
N ALA A 32 -27.76 -9.76 4.13
CA ALA A 32 -28.80 -8.76 3.94
C ALA A 32 -28.33 -7.37 4.41
N SER A 33 -27.75 -7.29 5.62
CA SER A 33 -27.21 -6.06 6.18
C SER A 33 -26.04 -5.49 5.36
N GLN A 34 -25.24 -6.37 4.73
CA GLN A 34 -24.18 -5.94 3.81
C GLN A 34 -24.76 -5.29 2.54
N ILE A 35 -25.80 -5.89 1.96
CA ILE A 35 -26.45 -5.36 0.76
C ILE A 35 -27.13 -4.02 1.07
N GLU A 36 -27.83 -3.94 2.20
CA GLU A 36 -28.44 -2.69 2.69
C GLU A 36 -27.41 -1.58 2.90
N TYR A 37 -26.25 -1.93 3.47
CA TYR A 37 -25.16 -0.98 3.64
C TYR A 37 -24.64 -0.44 2.29
N TRP A 38 -24.41 -1.31 1.30
CA TRP A 38 -23.98 -0.87 -0.02
C TRP A 38 -25.04 -0.01 -0.73
N ALA A 39 -26.32 -0.35 -0.58
CA ALA A 39 -27.42 0.44 -1.13
C ALA A 39 -27.46 1.85 -0.50
N THR A 40 -27.36 1.93 0.82
CA THR A 40 -27.31 3.20 1.55
C THR A 40 -26.11 4.05 1.13
N LEU A 41 -24.94 3.42 0.98
CA LEU A 41 -23.74 4.10 0.53
C LEU A 41 -23.89 4.63 -0.90
N GLY A 42 -24.45 3.82 -1.81
CA GLY A 42 -24.75 4.24 -3.18
C GLY A 42 -25.69 5.45 -3.24
N MET A 43 -26.80 5.41 -2.51
CA MET A 43 -27.74 6.54 -2.42
C MET A 43 -27.08 7.80 -1.86
N ALA A 44 -26.25 7.67 -0.82
CA ALA A 44 -25.54 8.81 -0.25
C ALA A 44 -24.56 9.45 -1.26
N LEU A 45 -23.87 8.64 -2.07
CA LEU A 45 -23.00 9.14 -3.14
C LEU A 45 -23.79 9.87 -4.23
N GLU A 46 -24.92 9.31 -4.66
CA GLU A 46 -25.80 9.94 -5.65
C GLU A 46 -26.37 11.28 -5.12
N HIS A 47 -26.80 11.32 -3.85
CA HIS A 47 -27.26 12.55 -3.20
C HIS A 47 -26.15 13.61 -3.07
N ALA A 48 -24.90 13.19 -2.95
CA ALA A 48 -23.75 14.08 -2.98
C ALA A 48 -23.37 14.54 -4.40
N GLY A 49 -24.08 14.07 -5.43
CA GLY A 49 -23.81 14.39 -6.83
C GLY A 49 -22.61 13.64 -7.41
N LEU A 50 -22.12 12.59 -6.74
CA LEU A 50 -21.01 11.78 -7.25
C LEU A 50 -21.55 10.67 -8.14
N SER A 51 -21.11 10.65 -9.39
CA SER A 51 -21.32 9.48 -10.25
C SER A 51 -20.51 8.28 -9.76
N THR A 52 -20.86 7.08 -10.23
CA THR A 52 -20.05 5.88 -9.97
C THR A 52 -18.62 6.04 -10.49
N SER A 53 -18.43 6.72 -11.62
CA SER A 53 -17.10 7.02 -12.17
C SER A 53 -16.30 7.95 -11.27
N ASP A 54 -16.93 9.00 -10.72
CA ASP A 54 -16.26 9.94 -9.81
C ASP A 54 -15.84 9.24 -8.52
N SER A 55 -16.72 8.39 -8.01
CA SER A 55 -16.46 7.58 -6.83
C SER A 55 -15.29 6.62 -7.05
N ARG A 56 -15.23 5.95 -8.21
CA ARG A 56 -14.08 5.11 -8.59
C ARG A 56 -12.80 5.91 -8.74
N ALA A 57 -12.85 7.09 -9.35
CA ALA A 57 -11.69 7.96 -9.51
C ALA A 57 -11.16 8.42 -8.14
N LEU A 58 -12.05 8.76 -7.20
CA LEU A 58 -11.67 9.12 -5.84
C LEU A 58 -11.04 7.96 -5.07
N ILE A 59 -11.62 6.75 -5.14
CA ILE A 59 -11.06 5.55 -4.53
C ILE A 59 -9.66 5.27 -5.10
N ALA A 60 -9.52 5.26 -6.43
CA ALA A 60 -8.23 5.02 -7.09
C ALA A 60 -7.18 6.07 -6.70
N ARG A 61 -7.58 7.35 -6.57
CA ARG A 61 -6.69 8.42 -6.10
C ARG A 61 -6.26 8.18 -4.64
N GLN A 62 -7.17 7.76 -3.78
CA GLN A 62 -6.87 7.51 -2.37
C GLN A 62 -5.99 6.27 -2.17
N GLU A 63 -6.24 5.18 -2.89
CA GLU A 63 -5.38 4.00 -2.89
C GLU A 63 -3.98 4.35 -3.40
N ARG A 64 -3.88 5.13 -4.49
CA ARG A 64 -2.59 5.65 -4.97
C ARG A 64 -1.91 6.54 -3.94
N ALA A 65 -2.64 7.31 -3.14
CA ALA A 65 -2.04 8.12 -2.07
C ALA A 65 -1.59 7.26 -0.87
N ALA A 66 -2.30 6.16 -0.57
CA ALA A 66 -1.97 5.24 0.51
C ALA A 66 -0.73 4.37 0.20
N TYR A 67 -0.55 3.97 -1.06
CA TYR A 67 0.62 3.21 -1.53
C TYR A 67 1.66 4.06 -2.26
N GLY A 68 1.32 5.31 -2.56
CA GLY A 68 2.22 6.31 -3.12
C GLY A 68 3.09 6.87 -2.01
N ASN A 69 4.39 6.91 -2.27
CA ASN A 69 5.41 7.36 -1.34
C ASN A 69 4.99 8.69 -0.65
N PRO A 70 4.72 8.73 0.67
CA PRO A 70 4.33 9.97 1.38
C PRO A 70 5.43 11.05 1.39
N ARG A 71 6.57 10.78 0.73
CA ARG A 71 7.73 11.65 0.61
C ARG A 71 7.56 12.83 -0.37
N ALA A 72 6.42 12.96 -1.05
CA ALA A 72 6.20 14.07 -2.00
C ALA A 72 5.70 15.38 -1.34
N THR A 73 5.26 15.35 -0.08
CA THR A 73 4.63 16.52 0.57
C THR A 73 5.37 17.06 1.79
N MET A 74 6.47 16.42 2.20
CA MET A 74 7.39 17.05 3.16
C MET A 74 8.41 17.84 2.35
N PRO A 75 8.63 19.15 2.63
CA PRO A 75 9.82 19.82 2.13
C PRO A 75 11.00 19.01 2.66
N VAL A 76 11.71 18.34 1.75
CA VAL A 76 12.98 17.70 2.07
C VAL A 76 13.86 18.82 2.60
N SER A 77 14.42 18.67 3.80
CA SER A 77 15.28 19.71 4.34
C SER A 77 16.44 19.94 3.35
N PRO A 78 16.90 21.19 3.17
CA PRO A 78 17.93 21.51 2.18
C PRO A 78 19.20 20.66 2.36
N GLU A 79 19.50 20.29 3.60
CA GLU A 79 20.60 19.40 3.98
C GLU A 79 20.48 17.99 3.36
N LEU A 80 19.25 17.46 3.23
CA LEU A 80 18.99 16.15 2.65
C LEU A 80 19.10 16.18 1.12
N ASP A 81 18.75 17.30 0.48
CA ASP A 81 18.97 17.49 -0.96
C ASP A 81 20.46 17.63 -1.28
N ASP A 82 21.20 18.39 -0.48
CA ASP A 82 22.66 18.49 -0.59
C ASP A 82 23.34 17.13 -0.39
N LEU A 83 22.88 16.36 0.60
CA LEU A 83 23.37 15.00 0.84
C LEU A 83 23.06 14.08 -0.35
N GLN A 84 21.85 14.15 -0.91
CA GLN A 84 21.45 13.34 -2.06
C GLN A 84 22.29 13.69 -3.31
N ALA A 85 22.51 14.99 -3.56
CA ALA A 85 23.37 15.46 -4.64
C ALA A 85 24.81 14.96 -4.46
N HIS A 86 25.33 15.00 -3.23
CA HIS A 86 26.67 14.52 -2.93
C HIS A 86 26.82 13.01 -3.14
N VAL A 87 25.83 12.21 -2.72
CA VAL A 87 25.83 10.75 -2.95
C VAL A 87 25.75 10.43 -4.44
N LEU A 88 24.95 11.17 -5.21
CA LEU A 88 24.88 11.02 -6.67
C LEU A 88 26.18 11.43 -7.37
N ALA A 89 26.88 12.45 -6.88
CA ALA A 89 28.19 12.83 -7.41
C ALA A 89 29.24 11.75 -7.11
N LEU A 90 29.23 11.18 -5.91
CA LEU A 90 30.12 10.09 -5.51
C LEU A 90 29.85 8.76 -6.24
N SER A 91 28.59 8.51 -6.63
CA SER A 91 28.25 7.33 -7.45
C SER A 91 28.73 7.50 -8.89
N LYS A 92 28.54 8.69 -9.47
CA LYS A 92 29.02 9.02 -10.82
C LYS A 92 30.54 9.06 -10.93
N SER A 93 31.23 9.48 -9.87
CA SER A 93 32.71 9.49 -9.83
C SER A 93 33.32 8.10 -9.64
N GLY A 94 32.51 7.06 -9.37
CA GLY A 94 32.99 5.70 -9.13
C GLY A 94 33.67 5.51 -7.77
N ALA A 95 33.79 6.57 -6.95
CA ALA A 95 34.45 6.53 -5.64
C ALA A 95 33.77 5.54 -4.66
N LEU A 96 32.44 5.42 -4.71
CA LEU A 96 31.69 4.43 -3.93
C LEU A 96 32.05 2.99 -4.32
N SER A 97 32.23 2.74 -5.62
CA SER A 97 32.60 1.42 -6.13
C SER A 97 34.03 1.05 -5.73
N ALA A 98 34.97 2.01 -5.84
CA ALA A 98 36.36 1.82 -5.40
C ALA A 98 36.45 1.49 -3.91
N ARG A 99 35.72 2.22 -3.05
CA ARG A 99 35.67 1.93 -1.61
C ARG A 99 35.01 0.59 -1.29
N ALA A 100 33.97 0.20 -2.02
CA ALA A 100 33.35 -1.11 -1.84
C ALA A 100 34.32 -2.25 -2.18
N GLN A 101 35.08 -2.13 -3.27
CA GLN A 101 36.10 -3.12 -3.66
C GLN A 101 37.23 -3.22 -2.63
N GLU A 102 37.70 -2.10 -2.10
CA GLU A 102 38.72 -2.05 -1.05
C GLU A 102 38.23 -2.72 0.25
N ALA A 103 36.99 -2.46 0.65
CA ALA A 103 36.37 -3.10 1.82
C ALA A 103 36.23 -4.63 1.65
N VAL A 104 35.83 -5.08 0.46
CA VAL A 104 35.74 -6.51 0.13
C VAL A 104 37.12 -7.17 0.14
N ALA A 105 38.13 -6.52 -0.44
CA ALA A 105 39.51 -7.01 -0.42
C ALA A 105 40.06 -7.10 1.02
N GLY A 106 39.80 -6.08 1.85
CA GLY A 106 40.18 -6.08 3.26
C GLY A 106 39.50 -7.18 4.08
N SER A 107 38.21 -7.44 3.84
CA SER A 107 37.48 -8.55 4.46
C SER A 107 38.03 -9.92 4.02
N LYS A 108 38.36 -10.07 2.73
CA LYS A 108 38.95 -11.29 2.18
C LYS A 108 40.35 -11.57 2.73
N ALA A 109 41.17 -10.54 2.93
CA ALA A 109 42.48 -10.66 3.56
C ALA A 109 42.37 -11.04 5.05
N ARG A 110 41.39 -10.48 5.77
CA ARG A 110 41.13 -10.76 7.19
C ARG A 110 40.60 -12.18 7.42
N THR A 111 39.77 -12.68 6.50
CA THR A 111 39.25 -14.07 6.52
C THR A 111 40.29 -15.10 6.07
N GLY A 112 41.17 -14.76 5.12
CA GLY A 112 42.30 -15.60 4.72
C GLY A 112 43.35 -15.82 5.83
N ARG A 113 43.59 -14.81 6.67
CA ARG A 113 44.58 -14.89 7.76
C ARG A 113 44.13 -15.74 8.97
N GLY A 114 42.84 -16.04 9.08
CA GLY A 114 42.28 -16.93 10.11
C GLY A 114 42.40 -18.42 9.79
N LYS A 115 42.62 -18.79 8.51
CA LYS A 115 42.60 -20.19 8.07
C LYS A 115 43.97 -20.89 8.05
N GLY A 116 45.06 -20.16 8.33
CA GLY A 116 46.43 -20.66 8.30
C GLY A 116 47.04 -21.11 9.64
N ARG A 117 46.30 -21.09 10.77
CA ARG A 117 46.81 -21.54 12.08
C ARG A 117 46.17 -22.85 12.52
N LYS A 118 46.36 -23.92 11.76
CA LYS A 118 46.18 -25.32 12.21
C LYS A 118 46.99 -26.23 11.28
N SER A 119 48.28 -26.35 11.57
CA SER A 119 49.15 -27.39 11.03
C SER A 119 50.21 -27.73 12.06
N ALA A 120 50.46 -29.03 12.19
CA ALA A 120 51.35 -29.76 13.11
C ALA A 120 50.77 -30.04 14.51
#